data_AF-A0A7R9KTH3-F1
#
_entry.id   AF-A0A7R9KTH3-F1
#
_cell.length_a   1.000
_cell.length_b   1.000
_cell.length_c   1.000
_cell.angle_alpha   90.00
_cell.angle_beta   90.00
_cell.angle_gamma   90.00
#
_symmetry.space_group_name_H-M   'P 1'
#
loop_
_entity.id
_entity.type
_entity.pdbx_description
1 polymer ?
#
loop_
_entity_poly.entity_id
_entity_poly.type
_entity_poly.pdbx_seq_one_letter_code
_entity_poly.pdbx_strand_id
1 'polypeptide(L)'
;MQTDKQSVSKEEREELVKRLTPLQYRVTQHKITERPFTGEYLKLNDNGLYCCVVCGEEIFSSESKYESGCGWPAFDGVINNDKVKHNIDLSHVGSNLLLLALRSDVARTEVSCARCGAHLGHVFDDGPKTTGKRYCVNSAALKFLDGQKPSPKSMTNNGRTFDTTMGTKIDTKPRISTNNYCNNNVNNSNNNNNNNDKFVKKSLNGFTHKTLMETHL
;
A
#
# COMPACT_ATOMS: atom_id res chain seq x y z
N MET A 1 19.38 -5.87 -21.22
CA MET A 1 18.14 -6.63 -20.96
C MET A 1 17.04 -5.62 -20.69
N GLN A 2 16.13 -5.42 -21.65
CA GLN A 2 14.97 -4.55 -21.46
C GLN A 2 14.00 -5.28 -20.53
N THR A 3 13.70 -4.70 -19.38
CA THR A 3 12.65 -5.22 -18.51
C THR A 3 11.32 -4.79 -19.09
N ASP A 4 10.53 -5.76 -19.56
CA ASP A 4 9.17 -5.55 -20.04
C ASP A 4 8.34 -4.88 -18.94
N LYS A 5 8.06 -3.59 -19.13
CA LYS A 5 7.15 -2.83 -18.29
C LYS A 5 5.75 -3.31 -18.66
N GLN A 6 5.26 -4.34 -17.97
CA GLN A 6 3.92 -4.89 -18.18
C GLN A 6 2.92 -3.72 -18.10
N SER A 7 2.39 -3.31 -19.25
CA SER A 7 1.38 -2.27 -19.33
C SER A 7 0.07 -2.85 -18.80
N VAL A 8 -0.39 -2.35 -17.65
CA VAL A 8 -1.71 -2.69 -17.09
C VAL A 8 -2.77 -2.52 -18.18
N SER A 9 -3.59 -3.55 -18.41
CA SER A 9 -4.62 -3.51 -19.44
C SER A 9 -5.65 -2.41 -19.12
N LYS A 10 -6.40 -1.98 -20.14
CA LYS A 10 -7.45 -0.98 -19.93
C LYS A 10 -8.50 -1.49 -18.94
N GLU A 11 -8.86 -2.76 -19.04
CA GLU A 11 -9.84 -3.44 -18.21
C GLU A 11 -9.36 -3.56 -16.77
N GLU A 12 -8.09 -3.97 -16.57
CA GLU A 12 -7.46 -4.03 -15.24
C GLU A 12 -7.45 -2.64 -14.58
N ARG A 13 -7.12 -1.60 -15.35
CA ARG A 13 -7.14 -0.22 -14.85
C ARG A 13 -8.55 0.22 -14.44
N GLU A 14 -9.56 -0.07 -15.24
CA GLU A 14 -10.95 0.26 -14.94
C GLU A 14 -11.46 -0.48 -13.69
N GLU A 15 -11.06 -1.74 -13.51
CA GLU A 15 -11.37 -2.51 -12.30
C GLU A 15 -10.74 -1.87 -11.06
N LEU A 16 -9.45 -1.50 -11.14
CA LEU A 16 -8.74 -0.84 -10.04
C LEU A 16 -9.38 0.49 -9.66
N VAL A 17 -9.78 1.30 -10.65
CA VAL A 17 -10.46 2.58 -10.40
C VAL A 17 -11.83 2.39 -9.73
N LYS A 18 -12.54 1.31 -10.04
CA LYS A 18 -13.83 0.99 -9.40
C LYS A 18 -13.66 0.50 -7.96
N ARG A 19 -12.61 -0.28 -7.69
CA ARG A 19 -12.40 -0.93 -6.39
C ARG A 19 -11.66 -0.07 -5.38
N LEU A 20 -10.74 0.79 -5.82
CA LEU A 20 -9.87 1.59 -4.96
C LEU A 20 -10.40 3.02 -4.79
N THR A 21 -10.12 3.62 -3.64
CA THR A 21 -10.35 5.06 -3.49
C THR A 21 -9.38 5.86 -4.38
N PRO A 22 -9.71 7.12 -4.73
CA PRO A 22 -8.83 7.95 -5.54
C PRO A 22 -7.42 8.14 -4.95
N LEU A 23 -7.30 8.12 -3.62
CA LEU A 23 -5.99 8.18 -2.96
C LEU A 23 -5.24 6.85 -3.09
N GLN A 24 -5.89 5.73 -2.77
CA GLN A 24 -5.30 4.38 -2.89
C GLN A 24 -4.81 4.11 -4.33
N TYR A 25 -5.60 4.47 -5.34
CA TYR A 25 -5.22 4.33 -6.74
C TYR A 25 -3.99 5.19 -7.08
N ARG A 26 -3.99 6.47 -6.71
CA ARG A 26 -2.84 7.36 -6.99
C ARG A 26 -1.57 6.94 -6.26
N VAL A 27 -1.67 6.50 -5.01
CA VAL A 27 -0.52 6.01 -4.24
C VAL A 27 0.05 4.75 -4.89
N THR A 28 -0.79 3.74 -5.12
CA THR A 28 -0.33 2.42 -5.55
C THR A 28 0.08 2.37 -7.02
N GLN A 29 -0.61 3.11 -7.91
CA GLN A 29 -0.37 3.06 -9.35
C GLN A 29 0.50 4.21 -9.87
N HIS A 30 0.40 5.40 -9.25
CA HIS A 30 1.13 6.59 -9.69
C HIS A 30 2.24 7.02 -8.72
N LYS A 31 2.57 6.19 -7.73
CA LYS A 31 3.67 6.41 -6.77
C LYS A 31 3.59 7.74 -6.01
N ILE A 32 2.37 8.25 -5.81
CA ILE A 32 2.15 9.44 -4.98
C ILE A 32 2.33 9.05 -3.51
N THR A 33 2.81 9.99 -2.70
CA THR A 33 2.89 9.82 -1.24
C THR A 33 1.70 10.52 -0.56
N GLU A 34 1.06 9.83 0.38
CA GLU A 34 0.00 10.44 1.21
C GLU A 34 0.57 11.53 2.11
N ARG A 35 -0.27 12.47 2.57
CA ARG A 35 0.20 13.55 3.43
C ARG A 35 0.64 12.99 4.80
N PRO A 36 1.75 13.48 5.37
CA PRO A 36 2.19 13.03 6.69
C PRO A 36 1.11 13.34 7.73
N PHE A 37 1.01 12.48 8.75
CA PHE A 37 0.08 12.56 9.88
C PHE A 37 -1.41 12.41 9.53
N THR A 38 -1.74 12.03 8.28
CA THR A 38 -3.14 11.86 7.84
C THR A 38 -3.59 10.42 7.63
N GLY A 39 -2.65 9.48 7.58
CA GLY A 39 -2.94 8.07 7.29
C GLY A 39 -3.69 7.37 8.42
N GLU A 40 -4.68 6.55 8.06
CA GLU A 40 -5.52 5.77 8.98
C GLU A 40 -4.69 4.88 9.92
N TYR A 41 -3.63 4.27 9.39
CA TYR A 41 -2.84 3.27 10.11
C TYR A 41 -1.65 3.84 10.87
N LEU A 42 -1.46 5.16 10.87
CA LEU A 42 -0.36 5.80 11.58
C LEU A 42 -0.38 5.46 13.07
N LYS A 43 -1.54 5.69 13.72
CA LYS A 43 -1.72 5.50 15.17
C LYS A 43 -2.33 4.15 15.55
N LEU A 44 -2.54 3.28 14.57
CA LEU A 44 -3.12 1.96 14.80
C LEU A 44 -2.07 1.04 15.44
N ASN A 45 -2.37 0.51 16.62
CA ASN A 45 -1.47 -0.37 17.38
C ASN A 45 -2.12 -1.73 17.69
N ASP A 46 -3.22 -2.06 17.01
CA ASP A 46 -3.91 -3.34 17.16
C ASP A 46 -3.10 -4.48 16.53
N ASN A 47 -3.31 -5.70 17.05
CA ASN A 47 -2.63 -6.88 16.56
C ASN A 47 -3.25 -7.34 15.24
N GLY A 48 -2.43 -7.53 14.21
CA GLY A 48 -2.94 -7.96 12.91
C GLY A 48 -1.92 -7.87 11.77
N LEU A 49 -2.43 -8.00 10.55
CA LEU A 49 -1.64 -7.97 9.33
C LEU A 49 -1.96 -6.75 8.47
N TYR A 50 -0.94 -6.23 7.81
CA TYR A 50 -1.05 -5.18 6.81
C TYR A 50 -0.83 -5.79 5.43
N CYS A 51 -1.91 -5.87 4.67
CA CYS A 51 -1.93 -6.48 3.35
C CYS A 51 -1.90 -5.40 2.26
N CYS A 52 -1.37 -5.73 1.08
CA CYS A 52 -1.45 -4.85 -0.08
C CYS A 52 -2.93 -4.62 -0.45
N VAL A 53 -3.36 -3.36 -0.50
CA VAL A 53 -4.76 -3.01 -0.83
C VAL A 53 -5.18 -3.47 -2.23
N VAL A 54 -4.21 -3.63 -3.15
CA VAL A 54 -4.45 -4.01 -4.54
C VAL A 54 -4.71 -5.50 -4.69
N CYS A 55 -3.83 -6.36 -4.19
CA CYS A 55 -3.86 -7.80 -4.44
C CYS A 55 -4.09 -8.67 -3.19
N GLY A 56 -4.14 -8.06 -2.00
CA GLY A 56 -4.35 -8.75 -0.73
C GLY A 56 -3.13 -9.51 -0.21
N GLU A 57 -1.95 -9.32 -0.77
CA GLU A 57 -0.73 -9.98 -0.30
C GLU A 57 -0.35 -9.50 1.10
N GLU A 58 -0.04 -10.41 2.03
CA GLU A 58 0.42 -10.09 3.38
C GLU A 58 1.84 -9.50 3.32
N ILE A 59 2.01 -8.22 3.70
CA ILE A 59 3.31 -7.54 3.60
C ILE A 59 3.96 -7.33 4.96
N PHE A 60 3.23 -6.73 5.92
CA PHE A 60 3.75 -6.38 7.24
C PHE A 60 2.92 -6.98 8.36
N SER A 61 3.57 -7.24 9.50
CA SER A 61 2.94 -7.66 10.75
C SER A 61 2.87 -6.47 11.72
N SER A 62 1.82 -6.38 12.54
CA SER A 62 1.76 -5.41 13.64
C SER A 62 2.94 -5.53 14.60
N GLU A 63 3.52 -6.73 14.74
CA GLU A 63 4.72 -6.98 15.58
C GLU A 63 5.95 -6.18 15.12
N SER A 64 6.04 -5.89 13.82
CA SER A 64 7.13 -5.09 13.23
C SER A 64 6.82 -3.59 13.22
N LYS A 65 5.59 -3.19 13.56
CA LYS A 65 5.18 -1.79 13.52
C LYS A 65 5.73 -1.05 14.74
N TYR A 66 6.22 0.17 14.53
CA TYR A 66 6.71 1.02 15.61
C TYR A 66 6.47 2.51 15.35
N GLU A 67 6.56 3.32 16.40
CA GLU A 67 6.43 4.77 16.31
C GLU A 67 7.77 5.42 15.92
N SER A 68 7.93 5.75 14.65
CA SER A 68 9.14 6.42 14.14
C SER A 68 9.07 7.96 14.22
N GLY A 69 7.88 8.53 14.42
CA GLY A 69 7.65 9.97 14.33
C GLY A 69 7.70 10.57 12.92
N CYS A 70 7.87 9.76 11.86
CA CYS A 70 8.01 10.27 10.49
C CYS A 70 6.70 10.78 9.87
N GLY A 71 5.54 10.51 10.50
CA GLY A 71 4.22 10.91 9.99
C GLY A 71 3.54 9.87 9.10
N TRP A 72 4.16 8.72 8.86
CA TRP A 72 3.59 7.57 8.16
C TRP A 72 3.71 6.31 9.03
N PRO A 73 2.87 5.27 8.83
CA PRO A 73 3.10 3.99 9.49
C PRO A 73 4.49 3.46 9.11
N ALA A 74 5.22 3.07 10.15
CA ALA A 74 6.59 2.60 10.03
C ALA A 74 6.71 1.17 10.55
N PHE A 75 7.46 0.35 9.81
CA PHE A 75 7.75 -1.03 10.15
C PHE A 75 9.27 -1.25 10.14
N ASP A 76 9.77 -2.10 11.02
CA ASP A 76 11.20 -2.42 11.10
C ASP A 76 11.60 -3.63 10.23
N GLY A 77 10.61 -4.32 9.64
CA GLY A 77 10.78 -5.47 8.77
C GLY A 77 9.50 -5.82 7.99
N VAL A 78 9.64 -6.68 6.99
CA VAL A 78 8.52 -7.30 6.25
C VAL A 78 8.30 -8.74 6.74
N ILE A 79 7.12 -9.31 6.50
CA ILE A 79 6.84 -10.71 6.84
C ILE A 79 7.81 -11.65 6.12
N ASN A 80 8.05 -11.40 4.83
CA ASN A 80 9.05 -12.10 4.05
C ASN A 80 9.60 -11.18 2.94
N ASN A 81 10.90 -11.28 2.67
CA ASN A 81 11.60 -10.46 1.68
C ASN A 81 11.13 -10.74 0.25
N ASP A 82 10.54 -11.91 -0.03
CA ASP A 82 9.97 -12.25 -1.33
C ASP A 82 8.67 -11.47 -1.66
N LYS A 83 8.03 -10.86 -0.64
CA LYS A 83 6.77 -10.12 -0.79
C LYS A 83 6.96 -8.70 -1.31
N VAL A 84 8.19 -8.18 -1.26
CA VAL A 84 8.50 -6.81 -1.67
C VAL A 84 9.64 -6.76 -2.69
N LYS A 85 9.61 -5.75 -3.55
CA LYS A 85 10.71 -5.39 -4.45
C LYS A 85 11.27 -4.05 -4.03
N HIS A 86 12.60 -3.95 -4.09
CA HIS A 86 13.36 -2.76 -3.80
C HIS A 86 13.90 -2.16 -5.09
N ASN A 87 13.59 -0.90 -5.34
CA ASN A 87 14.02 -0.18 -6.54
C ASN A 87 14.62 1.16 -6.15
N ILE A 88 15.70 1.56 -6.81
CA ILE A 88 16.28 2.89 -6.59
C ILE A 88 15.30 3.93 -7.11
N ASP A 89 14.95 4.89 -6.26
CA ASP A 89 14.08 6.03 -6.57
C ASP A 89 14.86 7.34 -6.47
N LEU A 90 15.08 7.97 -7.63
CA LEU A 90 15.72 9.27 -7.78
C LEU A 90 14.71 10.39 -8.05
N SER A 91 13.40 10.13 -7.91
CA SER A 91 12.36 11.11 -8.27
C SER A 91 12.44 12.41 -7.47
N HIS A 92 13.01 12.36 -6.25
CA HIS A 92 13.23 13.55 -5.41
C HIS A 92 14.46 14.36 -5.84
N VAL A 93 15.43 13.74 -6.53
CA VAL A 93 16.68 14.39 -6.99
C VAL A 93 16.44 15.24 -8.25
N GLY A 94 15.49 14.83 -9.10
CA GLY A 94 15.32 15.40 -10.44
C GLY A 94 16.61 15.29 -11.26
N SER A 95 16.92 16.31 -12.07
CA SER A 95 18.15 16.36 -12.88
C SER A 95 19.37 16.93 -12.14
N ASN A 96 19.29 17.16 -10.83
CA ASN A 96 20.38 17.77 -10.06
C ASN A 96 21.43 16.72 -9.65
N LEU A 97 22.29 16.36 -10.61
CA LEU A 97 23.35 15.37 -10.41
C LEU A 97 24.37 15.79 -9.35
N LEU A 98 24.55 17.10 -9.14
CA LEU A 98 25.41 17.63 -8.09
C LEU A 98 24.86 17.29 -6.70
N LEU A 99 23.54 17.32 -6.52
CA LEU A 99 22.91 16.93 -5.27
C LEU A 99 23.17 15.44 -4.96
N LEU A 100 23.10 14.56 -5.96
CA LEU A 100 23.37 13.14 -5.80
C LEU A 100 24.83 12.85 -5.42
N ALA A 101 25.77 13.63 -5.96
CA ALA A 101 27.20 13.50 -5.64
C ALA A 101 27.55 14.02 -4.23
N LEU A 102 26.82 15.01 -3.73
CA LEU A 102 27.07 15.63 -2.42
C LEU A 102 26.27 14.98 -1.28
N ARG A 103 25.16 14.31 -1.59
CA ARG A 103 24.19 13.77 -0.64
C ARG A 103 23.69 12.41 -1.13
N SER A 104 24.26 11.33 -0.60
CA SER A 104 23.86 9.96 -0.96
C SER A 104 22.46 9.58 -0.43
N ASP A 105 21.97 10.30 0.59
CA ASP A 105 20.65 10.12 1.21
C ASP A 105 19.48 10.58 0.33
N VAL A 106 19.77 11.26 -0.79
CA VAL A 106 18.73 11.65 -1.76
C VAL A 106 18.31 10.48 -2.65
N ALA A 107 19.17 9.46 -2.80
CA ALA A 107 18.80 8.19 -3.42
C ALA A 107 17.98 7.37 -2.42
N ARG A 108 16.66 7.33 -2.60
CA ARG A 108 15.76 6.55 -1.76
C ARG A 108 15.58 5.16 -2.36
N THR A 109 15.25 4.18 -1.52
CA THR A 109 14.87 2.85 -2.01
C THR A 109 13.35 2.72 -1.93
N GLU A 110 12.70 2.73 -3.09
CA GLU A 110 11.27 2.44 -3.21
C GLU A 110 11.00 0.98 -2.81
N VAL A 111 9.89 0.79 -2.09
CA VAL A 111 9.33 -0.51 -1.75
C VAL A 111 8.01 -0.68 -2.50
N SER A 112 7.90 -1.76 -3.27
CA SER A 112 6.69 -2.13 -4.02
C SER A 112 6.29 -3.58 -3.73
N CYS A 113 5.01 -3.91 -3.89
CA CYS A 113 4.53 -5.29 -3.75
C CYS A 113 5.13 -6.16 -4.87
N ALA A 114 5.79 -7.27 -4.50
CA ALA A 114 6.41 -8.15 -5.47
C ALA A 114 5.41 -8.81 -6.43
N ARG A 115 4.19 -9.07 -5.93
CA ARG A 115 3.13 -9.78 -6.65
C ARG A 115 2.43 -8.93 -7.71
N CYS A 116 2.07 -7.68 -7.39
CA CYS A 116 1.30 -6.83 -8.31
C CYS A 116 2.02 -5.53 -8.72
N GLY A 117 3.20 -5.24 -8.18
CA GLY A 117 3.97 -4.03 -8.49
C GLY A 117 3.43 -2.75 -7.86
N ALA A 118 2.38 -2.81 -7.03
CA ALA A 118 1.82 -1.65 -6.35
C ALA A 118 2.88 -0.95 -5.49
N HIS A 119 3.00 0.37 -5.64
CA HIS A 119 3.85 1.18 -4.78
C HIS A 119 3.33 1.19 -3.34
N LEU A 120 4.23 0.92 -2.40
CA LEU A 120 3.93 0.90 -0.96
C LEU A 120 4.51 2.13 -0.27
N GLY A 121 5.79 2.43 -0.53
CA GLY A 121 6.51 3.54 0.09
C GLY A 121 8.01 3.42 -0.14
N HIS A 122 8.80 3.69 0.91
CA HIS A 122 10.27 3.64 0.87
C HIS A 122 10.85 2.96 2.10
N VAL A 123 12.05 2.40 1.96
CA VAL A 123 12.85 1.88 3.06
C VAL A 123 14.09 2.75 3.27
N PHE A 124 14.43 2.98 4.53
CA PHE A 124 15.57 3.78 4.97
C PHE A 124 16.42 2.97 5.96
N ASP A 125 17.69 3.35 6.10
CA ASP A 125 18.68 2.70 6.98
C ASP A 125 18.79 3.36 8.37
N ASP A 126 17.78 4.13 8.76
CA ASP A 126 17.68 4.85 10.03
C ASP A 126 16.61 4.22 10.96
N GLY A 127 16.44 2.90 10.85
CA GLY A 127 15.51 2.12 11.68
C GLY A 127 15.99 1.88 13.11
N PRO A 128 15.22 1.10 13.90
CA PRO A 128 15.61 0.70 15.25
C PRO A 128 16.94 -0.06 15.23
N LYS A 129 17.72 -0.01 16.32
CA LYS A 129 19.03 -0.67 16.40
C LYS A 129 19.00 -2.19 16.15
N THR A 130 17.84 -2.82 16.34
CA THR A 130 17.61 -4.26 16.16
C THR A 130 17.71 -4.67 14.69
N THR A 131 17.06 -3.93 13.78
CA THR A 131 17.01 -4.27 12.35
C THR A 131 17.79 -3.30 11.47
N GLY A 132 17.97 -2.06 11.92
CA GLY A 132 18.54 -0.95 11.16
C GLY A 132 17.68 -0.47 9.99
N LYS A 133 16.49 -1.03 9.78
CA LYS A 133 15.62 -0.70 8.64
C LYS A 133 14.35 -0.01 9.10
N ARG A 134 13.93 1.01 8.35
CA ARG A 134 12.65 1.69 8.52
C ARG A 134 11.88 1.67 7.21
N TYR A 135 10.89 0.81 7.14
CA TYR A 135 9.89 0.80 6.07
C TYR A 135 8.86 1.88 6.37
N CYS A 136 8.93 2.99 5.65
CA CYS A 136 8.03 4.13 5.73
C CYS A 136 6.97 4.00 4.64
N VAL A 137 5.76 3.62 5.00
CA VAL A 137 4.75 3.11 4.06
C VAL A 137 3.50 3.99 4.05
N ASN A 138 2.83 4.09 2.92
CA ASN A 138 1.55 4.78 2.85
C ASN A 138 0.43 3.90 3.42
N SER A 139 -0.39 4.43 4.33
CA SER A 139 -1.60 3.76 4.83
C SER A 139 -2.54 3.42 3.68
N ALA A 140 -2.68 4.34 2.70
CA ALA A 140 -3.49 4.12 1.50
C ALA A 140 -2.96 3.02 0.56
N ALA A 141 -1.77 2.46 0.79
CA ALA A 141 -1.30 1.28 0.06
C ALA A 141 -1.65 -0.04 0.76
N LEU A 142 -2.15 0.03 1.98
CA LEU A 142 -2.37 -1.10 2.87
C LEU A 142 -3.86 -1.30 3.17
N LYS A 143 -4.19 -2.51 3.61
CA LYS A 143 -5.44 -2.89 4.24
C LYS A 143 -5.11 -3.67 5.51
N PHE A 144 -5.59 -3.21 6.65
CA PHE A 144 -5.39 -3.89 7.93
C PHE A 144 -6.39 -5.04 8.12
N LEU A 145 -5.92 -6.16 8.65
CA LEU A 145 -6.71 -7.32 9.05
C LEU A 145 -6.46 -7.61 10.53
N ASP A 146 -7.47 -7.31 11.35
CA ASP A 146 -7.42 -7.46 12.81
C ASP A 146 -7.35 -8.93 13.24
N GLY A 147 -6.59 -9.20 14.31
CA GLY A 147 -6.45 -10.50 14.96
C GLY A 147 -5.79 -11.61 14.15
N GLN A 148 -5.34 -11.32 12.92
CA GLN A 148 -4.74 -12.33 12.05
C GLN A 148 -3.23 -12.44 12.27
N LYS A 149 -2.73 -13.69 12.24
CA LYS A 149 -1.30 -14.02 12.21
C LYS A 149 -0.90 -14.40 10.79
N PRO A 150 0.38 -14.23 10.40
CA PRO A 150 0.84 -14.55 9.06
C PRO A 150 0.49 -15.98 8.69
N SER A 151 0.06 -16.22 7.45
CA SER A 151 -0.27 -17.59 7.05
C SER A 151 0.97 -18.51 7.12
N PRO A 152 0.82 -19.83 7.37
CA PRO A 152 1.95 -20.76 7.42
C PRO A 152 2.80 -20.79 6.13
N LYS A 153 2.20 -20.42 4.98
CA LYS A 153 2.92 -20.30 3.70
C LYS A 153 3.79 -19.03 3.61
N SER A 154 3.46 -18.00 4.38
CA SER A 154 4.18 -16.72 4.43
C SER A 154 5.43 -16.76 5.32
N MET A 155 5.60 -17.79 6.17
CA MET A 155 6.69 -17.93 7.15
C MET A 155 7.99 -18.58 6.62
N THR A 156 8.20 -18.65 5.30
CA THR A 156 9.39 -19.32 4.75
C THR A 156 10.63 -18.44 4.79
N ASN A 157 11.37 -18.49 5.90
CA ASN A 157 12.74 -17.99 5.98
C ASN A 157 13.73 -19.05 5.45
N ASN A 158 14.44 -18.73 4.37
CA ASN A 158 15.72 -19.31 3.96
C ASN A 158 16.00 -20.76 4.39
N GLY A 159 15.23 -21.72 3.87
CA GLY A 159 15.64 -23.13 3.76
C GLY A 159 16.02 -23.86 5.04
N ARG A 160 15.62 -23.39 6.23
CA ARG A 160 15.76 -24.14 7.48
C ARG A 160 14.40 -24.38 8.10
N THR A 161 13.87 -25.58 7.85
CA THR A 161 12.80 -26.16 8.66
C THR A 161 13.37 -26.41 10.07
N PHE A 162 13.00 -25.59 11.04
CA PHE A 162 13.14 -25.96 12.44
C PHE A 162 11.91 -26.79 12.81
N ASP A 163 12.08 -28.11 12.71
CA ASP A 163 11.16 -29.06 13.33
C ASP A 163 11.42 -29.03 14.84
N THR A 164 10.57 -28.29 15.56
CA THR A 164 10.54 -28.29 17.02
C THR A 164 9.34 -29.11 17.47
N THR A 165 9.31 -30.42 17.24
CA THR A 165 8.49 -31.32 18.06
C THR A 165 9.11 -32.72 18.12
N MET A 166 9.57 -33.10 19.31
CA MET A 166 9.83 -34.49 19.66
C MET A 166 8.62 -35.38 19.39
N GLY A 167 8.86 -36.50 18.71
CA GLY A 167 8.20 -37.79 18.96
C GLY A 167 6.68 -37.87 18.77
N THR A 168 6.24 -38.33 17.61
CA THR A 168 5.44 -39.57 17.43
C THR A 168 4.92 -39.61 15.99
N LYS A 169 5.10 -40.76 15.33
CA LYS A 169 4.57 -41.02 13.98
C LYS A 169 3.04 -41.11 14.05
N ILE A 170 2.35 -40.37 13.18
CA ILE A 170 0.94 -40.62 12.89
C ILE A 170 0.73 -40.51 11.38
N ASP A 171 0.50 -41.66 10.74
CA ASP A 171 0.06 -41.76 9.35
C ASP A 171 -1.36 -41.19 9.22
N THR A 172 -1.53 -40.11 8.45
CA THR A 172 -2.85 -39.77 7.87
C THR A 172 -2.73 -39.12 6.49
N LYS A 173 -3.54 -39.64 5.55
CA LYS A 173 -3.67 -39.24 4.13
C LYS A 173 -3.96 -37.73 3.94
N PRO A 174 -3.66 -37.16 2.76
CA PRO A 174 -3.87 -35.74 2.50
C PRO A 174 -5.37 -35.43 2.42
N ARG A 175 -5.85 -34.59 3.35
CA ARG A 175 -7.17 -33.96 3.24
C ARG A 175 -7.01 -32.70 2.38
N ILE A 176 -7.63 -32.72 1.20
CA ILE A 176 -7.76 -31.56 0.32
C ILE A 176 -8.42 -30.44 1.13
N SER A 177 -7.66 -29.39 1.44
CA SER A 177 -8.17 -28.17 2.06
C SER A 177 -8.40 -27.13 0.97
N THR A 178 -9.66 -26.75 0.80
CA THR A 178 -10.13 -25.76 -0.16
C THR A 178 -9.57 -24.38 0.17
N ASN A 179 -8.98 -23.74 -0.84
CA ASN A 179 -8.40 -22.40 -0.81
C ASN A 179 -9.40 -21.34 -0.30
N ASN A 180 -9.06 -20.66 0.79
CA ASN A 180 -9.66 -19.36 1.15
C ASN A 180 -8.63 -18.26 0.84
N TYR A 181 -8.77 -17.68 -0.34
CA TYR A 181 -8.06 -16.47 -0.75
C TYR A 181 -8.60 -15.26 0.04
N CYS A 182 -7.76 -14.24 0.25
CA CYS A 182 -8.11 -12.91 0.78
C CYS A 182 -9.02 -12.10 -0.17
N ASN A 183 -10.06 -12.73 -0.73
CA ASN A 183 -11.13 -12.10 -1.49
C ASN A 183 -12.45 -12.24 -0.71
N ASN A 184 -12.54 -11.54 0.41
CA ASN A 184 -13.85 -11.25 0.98
C ASN A 184 -14.21 -9.80 0.64
N ASN A 185 -15.00 -9.68 -0.44
CA ASN A 185 -15.83 -8.52 -0.72
C ASN A 185 -16.75 -8.33 0.47
N VAL A 186 -16.46 -7.33 1.31
CA VAL A 186 -17.44 -6.79 2.25
C VAL A 186 -18.16 -5.67 1.52
N ASN A 187 -19.33 -6.02 0.97
CA ASN A 187 -20.33 -5.05 0.56
C ASN A 187 -20.70 -4.23 1.79
N ASN A 188 -20.45 -2.92 1.75
CA ASN A 188 -20.97 -2.01 2.75
C ASN A 188 -22.47 -1.78 2.46
N SER A 189 -23.33 -2.49 3.18
CA SER A 189 -24.77 -2.21 3.21
C SER A 189 -24.99 -0.86 3.87
N ASN A 190 -25.25 0.16 3.05
CA ASN A 190 -25.76 1.43 3.51
C ASN A 190 -27.13 1.22 4.18
N ASN A 191 -27.20 1.63 5.45
CA ASN A 191 -28.41 1.66 6.23
C ASN A 191 -29.35 2.74 5.67
N ASN A 192 -30.56 2.34 5.31
CA ASN A 192 -31.66 3.21 4.97
C ASN A 192 -32.04 4.09 6.17
N ASN A 193 -32.05 5.41 5.98
CA ASN A 193 -32.95 6.29 6.69
C ASN A 193 -33.61 7.23 5.67
N ASN A 194 -34.79 6.82 5.24
CA ASN A 194 -35.77 7.70 4.63
C ASN A 194 -36.30 8.65 5.72
N ASN A 195 -36.27 9.95 5.46
CA ASN A 195 -37.40 10.82 5.79
C ASN A 195 -37.36 12.09 4.93
N ASN A 196 -38.38 12.18 4.08
CA ASN A 196 -39.14 13.36 3.70
C ASN A 196 -38.57 14.33 2.65
N ASP A 197 -38.89 13.92 1.43
CA ASP A 197 -39.32 14.67 0.25
C ASP A 197 -40.00 16.05 0.45
N LYS A 198 -39.75 16.88 -0.57
CA LYS A 198 -40.48 18.08 -1.06
C LYS A 198 -40.26 19.42 -0.34
N PHE A 199 -39.61 20.36 -1.04
CA PHE A 199 -40.31 21.45 -1.75
C PHE A 199 -39.33 22.31 -2.61
N VAL A 200 -39.71 22.48 -3.89
CA VAL A 200 -39.49 23.65 -4.78
C VAL A 200 -38.17 23.81 -5.56
N LYS A 201 -38.33 23.54 -6.87
CA LYS A 201 -37.58 24.09 -8.01
C LYS A 201 -37.73 25.61 -8.12
N LYS A 202 -36.64 26.34 -8.36
CA LYS A 202 -36.53 27.44 -9.34
C LYS A 202 -35.07 27.90 -9.45
N SER A 203 -34.46 27.70 -10.61
CA SER A 203 -34.18 28.77 -11.60
C SER A 203 -32.99 29.65 -11.21
N LEU A 204 -31.90 29.54 -11.97
CA LEU A 204 -31.33 30.67 -12.70
C LEU A 204 -30.27 30.16 -13.69
N ASN A 205 -30.67 30.16 -14.96
CA ASN A 205 -29.77 30.20 -16.10
C ASN A 205 -29.11 31.58 -16.17
N GLY A 206 -27.87 31.60 -16.67
CA GLY A 206 -27.33 32.74 -17.41
C GLY A 206 -26.19 33.45 -16.69
N PHE A 207 -24.97 33.26 -17.18
CA PHE A 207 -24.18 34.42 -17.61
C PHE A 207 -23.23 34.00 -18.73
N THR A 208 -23.44 34.60 -19.89
CA THR A 208 -22.76 34.39 -21.15
C THR A 208 -21.53 35.27 -21.29
N HIS A 209 -20.63 34.79 -22.15
CA HIS A 209 -19.46 35.44 -22.75
C HIS A 209 -19.65 36.91 -23.18
N LYS A 210 -18.64 37.74 -22.91
CA LYS A 210 -18.28 39.00 -23.62
C LYS A 210 -16.94 39.49 -23.06
N THR A 211 -15.94 40.03 -23.75
CA THR A 211 -15.49 40.15 -25.14
C THR A 211 -14.09 40.79 -25.02
N LEU A 212 -13.12 40.35 -25.83
CA LEU A 212 -11.84 41.05 -26.08
C LEU A 212 -12.05 42.41 -26.76
N MET A 213 -11.19 43.39 -26.48
CA MET A 213 -10.62 44.45 -27.37
C MET A 213 -9.96 45.48 -26.43
N GLU A 214 -8.62 45.52 -26.34
CA GLU A 214 -7.73 46.53 -26.97
C GLU A 214 -7.91 47.97 -26.44
N THR A 215 -6.83 48.57 -25.89
CA THR A 215 -6.14 49.72 -26.51
C THR A 215 -4.83 50.05 -25.78
N HIS A 216 -3.82 50.33 -26.60
CA HIS A 216 -2.54 50.95 -26.28
C HIS A 216 -2.64 52.37 -25.72
N LEU A 217 -1.79 52.68 -24.74
CA LEU A 217 -0.88 53.85 -24.58
C LEU A 217 -0.64 54.14 -23.09
#